data_AF-A0AA87XZ24-F1
#
_entry.id   AF-A0AA87XZ24-F1
#
_cell.length_a   1.000
_cell.length_b   1.000
_cell.length_c   1.000
_cell.angle_alpha   90.00
_cell.angle_beta   90.00
_cell.angle_gamma   90.00
#
_symmetry.space_group_name_H-M   'P 1'
#
loop_
_entity.id
_entity.type
_entity.pdbx_description
1 polymer ?
#
loop_
_entity_poly.entity_id
_entity_poly.type
_entity_poly.pdbx_seq_one_letter_code
_entity_poly.pdbx_strand_id
1 'polypeptide(L)'
;MTYEEYLDEVTTLIFEKYDIPENDAVKIVMAAQDKEFFVPHDKSAKLRNIDQAHKDAKTLFEAAGVKSTAKSAAKPAVRTSASTAAKPAANVAAKPASKSASRPAARPATGGTPKPAVKTPK
;
A
#
# COMPACT_ATOMS: atom_id res chain seq x y z
N MET A 1 6.54 -15.40 22.03
CA MET A 1 5.24 -15.92 22.50
C MET A 1 4.56 -16.65 21.35
N THR A 2 3.61 -17.54 21.63
CA THR A 2 2.76 -18.10 20.57
C THR A 2 1.89 -17.00 19.94
N TYR A 3 1.29 -17.28 18.79
CA TYR A 3 0.48 -16.28 18.10
C TYR A 3 -0.79 -15.95 18.88
N GLU A 4 -1.48 -16.97 19.38
CA GLU A 4 -2.68 -16.81 20.21
C GLU A 4 -2.38 -16.05 21.52
N GLU A 5 -1.33 -16.44 22.25
CA GLU A 5 -0.90 -15.72 23.46
C GLU A 5 -0.60 -14.25 23.16
N TYR A 6 0.03 -13.96 22.01
CA TYR A 6 0.35 -12.60 21.63
C TYR A 6 -0.90 -11.77 21.32
N LEU A 7 -1.92 -12.35 20.69
CA LEU A 7 -3.20 -11.67 20.43
C LEU A 7 -3.99 -11.42 21.73
N ASP A 8 -3.99 -12.40 22.63
CA ASP A 8 -4.63 -12.28 23.94
C ASP A 8 -3.96 -11.16 24.77
N GLU A 9 -2.62 -11.10 24.74
CA GLU A 9 -1.88 -10.03 25.42
C GLU A 9 -2.13 -8.65 24.80
N VAL A 10 -2.18 -8.53 23.47
CA VAL A 10 -2.54 -7.26 22.83
C VAL A 10 -3.94 -6.82 23.25
N THR A 11 -4.90 -7.75 23.32
CA THR A 11 -6.28 -7.46 23.73
C THR A 11 -6.34 -7.02 25.19
N THR A 12 -5.66 -7.75 26.08
CA THR A 12 -5.54 -7.42 27.51
C THR A 12 -4.91 -6.05 27.71
N LEU A 13 -3.83 -5.74 26.99
CA LEU A 13 -3.19 -4.42 27.05
C LEU A 13 -4.10 -3.30 26.56
N ILE A 14 -4.97 -3.55 25.57
CA ILE A 14 -5.93 -2.55 25.12
C ILE A 14 -6.98 -2.31 26.21
N PHE A 15 -7.54 -3.38 26.78
CA PHE A 15 -8.52 -3.34 27.87
C PHE A 15 -7.97 -2.62 29.10
N GLU A 16 -6.80 -3.03 29.61
CA GLU A 16 -6.24 -2.50 30.85
C GLU A 16 -5.64 -1.10 30.70
N LYS A 17 -4.99 -0.78 29.57
CA LYS A 17 -4.28 0.51 29.43
C LYS A 17 -5.17 1.66 29.01
N TYR A 18 -6.24 1.37 28.29
CA TYR A 18 -7.14 2.41 27.75
C TYR A 18 -8.50 2.42 28.44
N ASP A 19 -8.71 1.57 29.46
CA ASP A 19 -9.95 1.51 30.26
C ASP A 19 -11.20 1.37 29.39
N ILE A 20 -11.09 0.58 28.32
CA ILE A 20 -12.22 0.25 27.44
C ILE A 20 -12.72 -1.16 27.76
N PRO A 21 -14.01 -1.46 27.58
CA PRO A 21 -14.53 -2.79 27.86
C PRO A 21 -13.86 -3.84 26.95
N GLU A 22 -13.63 -5.04 27.49
CA GLU A 22 -12.96 -6.14 26.80
C GLU A 22 -13.63 -6.46 25.45
N ASN A 23 -14.96 -6.40 25.39
CA ASN A 23 -15.72 -6.61 24.15
C ASN A 23 -15.37 -5.59 23.04
N ASP A 24 -15.01 -4.36 23.39
CA ASP A 24 -14.56 -3.36 22.41
C ASP A 24 -13.08 -3.56 22.05
N ALA A 25 -12.24 -3.96 22.99
CA ALA A 25 -10.85 -4.35 22.71
C ALA A 25 -10.78 -5.51 21.69
N VAL A 26 -11.61 -6.55 21.87
CA VAL A 26 -11.71 -7.68 20.93
C VAL A 26 -12.14 -7.21 19.54
N LYS A 27 -13.11 -6.30 19.42
CA LYS A 27 -13.52 -5.74 18.11
C LYS A 27 -12.39 -4.99 17.42
N ILE A 28 -11.57 -4.27 18.18
CA ILE A 28 -10.40 -3.56 17.64
C ILE A 28 -9.40 -4.55 17.06
N VAL A 29 -9.11 -5.63 17.78
CA VAL A 29 -8.20 -6.70 17.30
C VAL A 29 -8.78 -7.42 16.10
N MET A 30 -10.08 -7.73 16.10
CA MET A 30 -10.78 -8.32 14.96
C MET A 30 -10.68 -7.44 13.70
N ALA A 31 -10.92 -6.12 13.85
CA ALA A 31 -10.76 -5.17 12.75
C ALA A 31 -9.31 -5.04 12.25
N ALA A 32 -8.32 -5.32 13.11
CA ALA A 32 -6.91 -5.36 12.73
C ALA A 32 -6.55 -6.65 11.98
N GLN A 33 -7.14 -7.78 12.35
CA GLN A 33 -7.02 -9.03 11.61
C GLN A 33 -7.61 -8.93 10.21
N ASP A 34 -8.77 -8.28 10.04
CA ASP A 34 -9.37 -7.98 8.72
C ASP A 34 -8.48 -7.12 7.83
N LYS A 35 -7.64 -6.27 8.44
CA LYS A 35 -6.66 -5.42 7.74
C LYS A 35 -5.31 -6.09 7.53
N GLU A 36 -5.21 -7.39 7.80
CA GLU A 36 -3.99 -8.18 7.66
C GLU A 36 -2.82 -7.66 8.53
N PHE A 37 -3.10 -6.89 9.59
CA PHE A 37 -2.08 -6.24 10.43
C PHE A 37 -1.17 -7.25 11.15
N PHE A 38 -1.71 -8.41 11.52
CA PHE A 38 -0.98 -9.45 12.24
C PHE A 38 -0.32 -10.51 11.33
N VAL A 39 -0.51 -10.45 10.01
CA VAL A 39 0.16 -11.36 9.05
C VAL A 39 1.68 -11.41 9.20
N PRO A 40 2.41 -10.28 9.36
CA PRO A 40 3.85 -10.34 9.63
C PRO A 40 4.20 -10.99 10.97
N HIS A 41 3.33 -10.85 11.98
CA HIS A 41 3.51 -11.43 13.32
C HIS A 41 3.33 -12.96 13.31
N ASP A 42 2.39 -13.45 12.50
CA ASP A 42 2.21 -14.89 12.26
C ASP A 42 3.49 -15.51 11.68
N LYS A 43 4.01 -14.90 10.61
CA LYS A 43 5.22 -15.36 9.90
C LYS A 43 6.52 -15.23 10.70
N SER A 44 6.58 -14.33 11.68
CA SER A 44 7.82 -14.04 12.41
C SER A 44 7.61 -14.07 13.93
N ALA A 45 8.01 -15.18 14.56
CA ALA A 45 8.00 -15.32 16.02
C ALA A 45 8.82 -14.24 16.76
N LYS A 46 9.79 -13.60 16.10
CA LYS A 46 10.60 -12.51 16.65
C LYS A 46 9.78 -11.25 16.96
N LEU A 47 8.67 -11.05 16.24
CA LEU A 47 7.77 -9.91 16.44
C LEU A 47 6.74 -10.17 17.55
N ARG A 48 6.57 -11.43 17.98
CA ARG A 48 5.63 -11.83 19.04
C ARG A 48 6.27 -11.70 20.43
N ASN A 49 6.57 -10.47 20.81
CA ASN A 49 7.16 -10.10 22.10
C ASN A 49 6.33 -9.01 22.81
N ILE A 50 6.50 -8.87 24.13
CA ILE A 50 5.71 -7.95 24.96
C ILE A 50 5.87 -6.50 24.51
N ASP A 51 7.11 -6.06 24.21
CA ASP A 51 7.37 -4.68 23.79
C ASP A 51 6.62 -4.33 22.49
N GLN A 52 6.55 -5.29 21.57
CA GLN A 52 5.80 -5.17 20.33
C GLN A 52 4.28 -5.19 20.59
N ALA A 53 3.79 -6.06 21.48
CA ALA A 53 2.37 -6.08 21.86
C ALA A 53 1.89 -4.73 22.40
N HIS A 54 2.71 -4.04 23.21
CA HIS A 54 2.40 -2.70 23.71
C HIS A 54 2.30 -1.65 22.59
N LYS A 55 3.18 -1.72 21.59
CA LYS A 55 3.17 -0.80 20.44
C LYS A 55 1.96 -1.04 19.56
N ASP A 56 1.63 -2.30 19.32
CA ASP A 56 0.50 -2.67 18.47
C ASP A 56 -0.82 -2.35 19.18
N ALA A 57 -0.97 -2.67 20.47
CA ALA A 57 -2.12 -2.24 21.27
C ALA A 57 -2.39 -0.74 21.15
N LYS A 58 -1.35 0.09 21.25
CA LYS A 58 -1.45 1.53 21.02
C LYS A 58 -1.88 1.88 19.59
N THR A 59 -1.22 1.29 18.60
CA THR A 59 -1.48 1.56 17.19
C THR A 59 -2.92 1.20 16.82
N LEU A 60 -3.42 0.07 17.33
CA LEU A 60 -4.78 -0.39 17.08
C LEU A 60 -5.82 0.51 17.75
N PHE A 61 -5.58 0.93 18.99
CA PHE A 61 -6.45 1.88 19.68
C PHE A 61 -6.51 3.23 18.94
N GLU A 62 -5.36 3.75 18.49
CA GLU A 62 -5.29 4.98 17.69
C GLU A 62 -5.99 4.81 16.32
N ALA A 63 -5.82 3.67 15.66
CA ALA A 63 -6.45 3.35 14.38
C ALA A 63 -7.97 3.14 14.48
N ALA A 64 -8.47 2.74 15.64
CA ALA A 64 -9.91 2.63 15.92
C ALA A 64 -10.61 4.00 16.01
N GLY A 65 -9.87 5.11 15.98
CA GLY A 65 -10.44 6.46 15.98
C GLY A 65 -10.94 6.94 17.34
N VAL A 66 -10.69 6.18 18.40
CA VAL A 66 -10.92 6.59 19.80
C VAL A 66 -9.78 7.52 20.20
N LYS A 67 -9.80 8.74 19.66
CA LYS A 67 -8.70 9.71 19.84
C LYS A 67 -8.58 10.14 21.31
N SER A 68 -7.63 9.57 22.04
CA SER A 68 -6.87 10.39 22.99
C SER A 68 -5.97 11.31 22.18
N THR A 69 -6.37 12.56 22.07
CA THR A 69 -5.61 13.64 21.44
C THR A 69 -4.35 13.92 22.26
N ALA A 70 -3.30 13.11 22.11
CA ALA A 70 -1.97 13.47 22.56
C ALA A 70 -0.89 12.69 21.81
N LYS A 71 -0.06 13.47 21.10
CA LYS A 71 1.29 13.12 20.61
C LYS A 71 1.39 12.46 19.23
N SER A 72 0.80 13.16 18.25
CA SER A 72 1.52 13.45 17.02
C SER A 72 2.72 14.35 17.36
N ALA A 73 3.90 13.78 17.56
CA ALA A 73 5.19 14.48 17.48
C ALA A 73 6.37 13.52 17.71
N ALA A 74 6.94 13.03 16.59
CA ALA A 74 8.37 12.77 16.31
C ALA A 74 8.51 11.55 15.38
N LYS A 75 8.96 11.60 14.13
CA LYS A 75 9.54 12.64 13.25
C LYS A 75 9.45 12.10 11.81
N PRO A 76 9.12 12.91 10.79
CA PRO A 76 9.53 12.67 9.41
C PRO A 76 10.88 13.36 9.17
N ALA A 77 11.94 12.62 8.82
CA ALA A 77 13.18 13.23 8.31
C ALA A 77 13.99 12.23 7.47
N VAL A 78 13.81 12.38 6.16
CA VAL A 78 14.67 11.96 5.06
C VAL A 78 16.14 12.37 5.24
N ARG A 79 17.09 11.48 4.92
CA ARG A 79 18.38 11.86 4.29
C ARG A 79 18.76 10.84 3.22
N THR A 80 18.44 11.24 1.99
CA THR A 80 19.13 10.99 0.72
C THR A 80 20.60 10.54 0.80
N SER A 81 20.96 9.45 0.12
CA SER A 81 22.22 9.36 -0.64
C SER A 81 22.21 8.18 -1.63
N ALA A 82 21.73 8.42 -2.85
CA ALA A 82 22.16 7.68 -4.04
C ALA A 82 22.04 8.62 -5.25
N SER A 83 22.91 9.64 -5.28
CA SER A 83 23.11 10.50 -6.45
C SER A 83 24.44 10.16 -7.10
N THR A 84 24.35 9.58 -8.30
CA THR A 84 25.12 9.93 -9.50
C THR A 84 26.63 10.21 -9.38
N ALA A 85 27.43 9.26 -9.84
CA ALA A 85 28.75 9.44 -10.46
C ALA A 85 28.87 8.37 -11.55
N ALA A 86 29.38 8.56 -12.76
CA ALA A 86 29.89 9.70 -13.49
C ALA A 86 30.03 9.24 -14.97
N LYS A 87 29.72 10.10 -15.94
CA LYS A 87 30.41 10.26 -17.24
C LYS A 87 29.59 11.16 -18.20
N PRO A 88 30.08 12.39 -18.49
CA PRO A 88 29.67 13.12 -19.69
C PRO A 88 30.87 13.33 -20.61
N ALA A 89 30.79 12.90 -21.87
CA ALA A 89 31.62 13.43 -22.96
C ALA A 89 31.13 12.91 -24.32
N ALA A 90 30.40 13.73 -25.07
CA ALA A 90 30.59 13.94 -26.50
C ALA A 90 29.67 15.06 -26.97
N ASN A 91 30.30 16.15 -27.38
CA ASN A 91 29.71 17.34 -27.96
C ASN A 91 29.94 17.30 -29.48
N VAL A 92 29.12 18.09 -30.19
CA VAL A 92 29.39 18.78 -31.46
C VAL A 92 28.82 18.17 -32.76
N ALA A 93 27.81 18.91 -33.25
CA ALA A 93 27.68 19.50 -34.59
C ALA A 93 26.71 18.93 -35.63
N ALA A 94 25.93 19.91 -36.13
CA ALA A 94 25.41 20.10 -37.48
C ALA A 94 24.31 19.11 -37.91
N LYS A 95 23.18 19.53 -38.49
CA LYS A 95 22.93 20.64 -39.43
C LYS A 95 21.40 20.80 -39.59
N PRO A 96 20.83 22.00 -39.78
CA PRO A 96 19.42 22.19 -40.05
C PRO A 96 19.15 22.19 -41.56
N ALA A 97 18.14 21.48 -42.04
CA ALA A 97 17.58 21.70 -43.36
C ALA A 97 16.13 21.24 -43.46
N SER A 98 15.31 22.18 -43.89
CA SER A 98 13.87 22.19 -44.07
C SER A 98 13.45 21.64 -45.44
N LYS A 99 12.12 21.45 -45.62
CA LYS A 99 11.36 21.33 -46.88
C LYS A 99 11.48 19.97 -47.60
N SER A 100 10.45 19.36 -48.19
CA SER A 100 9.23 19.89 -48.80
C SER A 100 8.26 18.73 -49.15
N ALA A 101 6.95 19.03 -49.13
CA ALA A 101 5.85 18.48 -49.97
C ALA A 101 5.57 16.95 -49.93
N SER A 102 4.34 16.44 -49.90
CA SER A 102 3.16 16.84 -50.67
C SER A 102 1.87 16.26 -50.06
N ARG A 103 0.81 17.07 -50.00
CA ARG A 103 -0.63 16.68 -50.01
C ARG A 103 -1.02 16.22 -51.44
N PRO A 104 -2.24 15.74 -51.80
CA PRO A 104 -3.53 15.69 -51.07
C PRO A 104 -4.41 14.41 -51.33
N ALA A 105 -5.69 14.50 -50.95
CA ALA A 105 -6.90 13.76 -51.42
C ALA A 105 -7.45 12.69 -50.44
N ALA A 106 -8.54 12.94 -49.71
CA ALA A 106 -9.96 13.01 -50.12
C ALA A 106 -10.53 11.63 -50.53
N ARG A 107 -11.17 10.90 -49.60
CA ARG A 107 -12.65 10.74 -49.42
C ARG A 107 -13.15 9.39 -50.04
N PRO A 108 -14.41 8.95 -49.84
CA PRO A 108 -14.73 7.66 -49.19
C PRO A 108 -15.55 6.69 -50.06
N ALA A 109 -15.64 5.41 -49.70
CA ALA A 109 -16.62 4.46 -50.26
C ALA A 109 -16.72 3.25 -49.32
N THR A 110 -17.77 3.12 -48.50
CA THR A 110 -19.00 2.32 -48.73
C THR A 110 -18.77 0.82 -48.88
N GLY A 111 -19.41 0.04 -48.00
CA GLY A 111 -20.00 -1.25 -48.37
C GLY A 111 -19.79 -2.40 -47.38
N GLY A 112 -20.89 -2.85 -46.75
CA GLY A 112 -21.04 -4.28 -46.41
C GLY A 112 -21.17 -4.65 -44.93
N THR A 113 -22.37 -4.50 -44.36
CA THR A 113 -22.95 -5.42 -43.35
C THR A 113 -23.28 -6.79 -44.00
N PRO A 114 -23.74 -7.85 -43.28
CA PRO A 114 -23.57 -8.31 -41.89
C PRO A 114 -23.18 -9.82 -41.77
N LYS A 115 -23.15 -10.31 -40.51
CA LYS A 115 -23.10 -11.71 -39.98
C LYS A 115 -23.65 -12.85 -40.87
N PRO A 116 -23.20 -14.11 -40.65
CA PRO A 116 -24.04 -14.99 -39.83
C PRO A 116 -23.27 -15.85 -38.80
N ALA A 117 -24.04 -16.30 -37.81
CA ALA A 117 -23.68 -17.28 -36.79
C ALA A 117 -23.60 -18.71 -37.36
N VAL A 118 -22.77 -19.58 -36.77
CA VAL A 118 -23.16 -20.99 -36.62
C VAL A 118 -22.53 -21.62 -35.37
N LYS A 119 -23.42 -22.18 -34.56
CA LYS A 119 -23.21 -23.11 -33.44
C LYS A 119 -22.33 -24.30 -33.85
N THR A 120 -21.54 -24.87 -32.93
CA THR A 120 -21.82 -26.17 -32.28
C THR A 120 -20.72 -26.57 -31.28
N PRO A 121 -21.09 -27.23 -30.16
CA PRO A 121 -20.18 -27.79 -29.17
C PRO A 121 -19.83 -29.27 -29.46
N LYS A 122 -18.82 -29.79 -28.76
CA LYS A 122 -18.64 -31.22 -28.50
C LYS A 122 -18.47 -31.42 -26.99
#